data_AF-A0A855IUI0-F1
#
_entry.id   AF-A0A855IUI0-F1
#
_cell.length_a   1.000
_cell.length_b   1.000
_cell.length_c   1.000
_cell.angle_alpha   90.00
_cell.angle_beta   90.00
_cell.angle_gamma   90.00
#
_symmetry.space_group_name_H-M   'P 1'
#
loop_
_entity.id
_entity.type
_entity.pdbx_description
1 polymer ?
#
loop_
_entity_poly.entity_id
_entity_poly.type
_entity_poly.pdbx_seq_one_letter_code
_entity_poly.pdbx_strand_id
1 'polypeptide(L)'
;MKLTNTVLSLCFMVVSANALAENNEDEFEYRALPPVTQIYDLQDDDNDGVINARDLCVDTQIGAEIDNDGCGSYFESSEKKELHILFANNSTEINPVFLGQIRQMAAFLKRYEGTTIELQGYASKVGNAEHNLKLSKDRASHVRRALISNGIQPSRVNIVGHGDSDFNSDDTQINHALHRKVVASVAGFKGNIKEEWHIFTKIKK
;
A
#
# COMPACT_ATOMS: atom_id res chain seq x y z
N MET A 1 90.57 79.07 18.32
CA MET A 1 90.54 79.94 19.52
C MET A 1 89.59 79.30 20.53
N LYS A 2 90.09 79.06 21.75
CA LYS A 2 89.43 78.56 22.98
C LYS A 2 88.94 77.09 23.03
N LEU A 3 89.77 76.31 23.71
CA LEU A 3 89.41 75.17 24.56
C LEU A 3 88.38 75.57 25.62
N THR A 4 87.56 74.61 26.07
CA THR A 4 87.38 74.29 27.50
C THR A 4 86.76 72.91 27.71
N ASN A 5 87.44 72.11 28.53
CA ASN A 5 87.00 70.91 29.24
C ASN A 5 85.75 71.16 30.10
N THR A 6 84.96 70.11 30.44
CA THR A 6 84.91 69.52 31.81
C THR A 6 83.83 68.43 32.00
N VAL A 7 84.28 67.29 32.57
CA VAL A 7 83.71 66.48 33.67
C VAL A 7 82.46 65.59 33.44
N LEU A 8 82.76 64.30 33.27
CA LEU A 8 82.25 63.10 33.97
C LEU A 8 80.95 63.20 34.81
N SER A 9 79.91 62.45 34.43
CA SER A 9 78.98 61.84 35.40
C SER A 9 78.34 60.57 34.83
N LEU A 10 78.54 59.48 35.57
CA LEU A 10 78.03 58.14 35.31
C LEU A 10 76.54 58.11 35.67
N CYS A 11 75.65 57.82 34.72
CA CYS A 11 74.27 57.46 35.04
C CYS A 11 73.78 56.39 34.06
N PHE A 12 73.71 55.16 34.57
CA PHE A 12 73.01 54.04 33.96
C PHE A 12 71.52 54.40 33.86
N MET A 13 71.01 54.69 32.66
CA MET A 13 69.58 54.60 32.39
C MET A 13 69.34 53.39 31.48
N VAL A 14 68.79 52.35 32.08
CA VAL A 14 68.18 51.23 31.38
C VAL A 14 66.94 51.78 30.68
N VAL A 15 67.01 51.98 29.36
CA VAL A 15 65.82 52.22 28.56
C VAL A 15 65.20 50.86 28.28
N SER A 16 64.22 50.48 29.09
CA SER A 16 63.34 49.36 28.80
C SER A 16 62.56 49.69 27.52
N ALA A 17 62.85 48.95 26.45
CA ALA A 17 62.01 48.94 25.25
C ALA A 17 60.69 48.25 25.62
N ASN A 18 59.68 49.04 25.99
CA ASN A 18 58.31 48.57 26.01
C ASN A 18 57.91 48.34 24.55
N ALA A 19 57.91 47.08 24.12
CA ALA A 19 57.18 46.70 22.92
C ALA A 19 55.70 46.97 23.18
N LEU A 20 55.17 48.05 22.59
CA LEU A 20 53.73 48.15 22.42
C LEU A 20 53.36 47.03 21.46
N ALA A 21 52.70 45.99 21.97
CA ALA A 21 51.96 45.08 21.13
C ALA A 21 50.87 45.92 20.46
N GLU A 22 51.06 46.28 19.18
CA GLU A 22 49.94 46.64 18.33
C GLU A 22 49.05 45.40 18.26
N ASN A 23 47.94 45.44 19.00
CA ASN A 23 46.83 44.53 18.80
C ASN A 23 46.29 44.82 17.39
N ASN A 24 46.87 44.19 16.37
CA ASN A 24 46.25 44.07 15.06
C ASN A 24 45.07 43.11 15.22
N GLU A 25 43.96 43.62 15.77
CA GLU A 25 42.67 43.02 15.50
C GLU A 25 42.40 43.29 14.03
N ASP A 26 42.49 42.26 13.20
CA ASP A 26 42.09 42.33 11.79
C ASP A 26 40.59 42.66 11.74
N GLU A 27 40.27 43.96 11.77
CA GLU A 27 38.91 44.48 11.68
C GLU A 27 38.47 44.38 10.21
N PHE A 28 37.87 43.24 9.85
CA PHE A 28 37.32 43.05 8.52
C PHE A 28 36.07 43.94 8.35
N GLU A 29 36.11 44.84 7.36
CA GLU A 29 34.97 45.67 6.98
C GLU A 29 33.76 44.77 6.62
N TYR A 30 32.69 44.87 7.41
CA TYR A 30 31.45 44.13 7.16
C TYR A 30 30.85 44.58 5.82
N ARG A 31 30.87 43.69 4.83
CA ARG A 31 30.11 43.87 3.59
C ARG A 31 28.70 43.35 3.81
N ALA A 32 27.73 44.24 3.68
CA ALA A 32 26.33 43.84 3.69
C ALA A 32 26.08 42.78 2.61
N LEU A 33 25.42 41.68 2.99
CA LEU A 33 24.99 40.67 2.03
C LEU A 33 24.01 41.31 1.03
N PRO A 34 24.04 40.92 -0.26
CA PRO A 34 23.03 41.37 -1.20
C PRO A 34 21.64 40.94 -0.69
N PRO A 35 20.60 41.76 -0.90
CA PRO A 35 19.25 41.39 -0.52
C PRO A 35 18.83 40.14 -1.29
N VAL A 36 18.46 39.08 -0.57
CA VAL A 36 17.95 37.84 -1.16
C VAL A 36 16.47 38.01 -1.42
N THR A 37 16.04 37.81 -2.66
CA THR A 37 14.62 37.73 -3.02
C THR A 37 14.17 36.28 -3.01
N GLN A 38 13.18 35.95 -2.18
CA GLN A 38 12.55 34.64 -2.19
C GLN A 38 11.72 34.48 -3.46
N ILE A 39 12.12 33.54 -4.33
CA ILE A 39 11.47 33.28 -5.62
C ILE A 39 10.52 32.06 -5.59
N TYR A 40 10.61 31.25 -4.54
CA TYR A 40 9.87 30.00 -4.41
C TYR A 40 8.73 30.13 -3.40
N ASP A 41 7.63 29.41 -3.68
CA ASP A 41 6.50 29.29 -2.77
C ASP A 41 6.87 28.34 -1.62
N LEU A 42 6.98 28.90 -0.41
CA LEU A 42 7.31 28.15 0.80
C LEU A 42 6.06 27.81 1.63
N GLN A 43 4.86 28.04 1.08
CA GLN A 43 3.63 27.54 1.69
C GLN A 43 3.56 26.02 1.55
N ASP A 44 2.70 25.42 2.37
CA ASP A 44 2.41 24.00 2.43
C ASP A 44 0.87 23.93 2.47
N ASP A 45 0.27 23.79 1.29
CA ASP A 45 -1.17 23.96 1.10
C ASP A 45 -1.96 22.79 1.69
N ASP A 46 -1.43 21.56 1.62
CA ASP A 46 -2.06 20.35 2.15
C ASP A 46 -1.58 19.94 3.55
N ASN A 47 -0.58 20.66 4.10
CA ASN A 47 -0.03 20.53 5.44
C ASN A 47 0.58 19.14 5.70
N ASP A 48 1.17 18.53 4.67
CA ASP A 48 1.82 17.23 4.78
C ASP A 48 3.29 17.33 5.26
N GLY A 49 3.84 18.55 5.29
CA GLY A 49 5.21 18.84 5.72
C GLY A 49 6.20 19.08 4.57
N VAL A 50 5.73 19.05 3.31
CA VAL A 50 6.51 19.39 2.13
C VAL A 50 5.95 20.68 1.51
N ILE A 51 6.80 21.70 1.43
CA ILE A 51 6.42 22.98 0.82
C ILE A 51 6.06 22.82 -0.67
N ASN A 52 5.11 23.62 -1.15
CA ASN A 52 4.62 23.66 -2.54
C ASN A 52 5.76 23.73 -3.59
N ALA A 53 6.87 24.41 -3.28
CA ALA A 53 8.03 24.47 -4.20
C ALA A 53 8.77 23.13 -4.40
N ARG A 54 8.54 22.15 -3.53
CA ARG A 54 9.15 20.81 -3.56
C ARG A 54 8.12 19.69 -3.68
N ASP A 55 6.87 19.98 -3.42
CA ASP A 55 5.79 19.00 -3.43
C ASP A 55 5.37 18.65 -4.88
N LEU A 56 5.45 17.36 -5.21
CA LEU A 56 4.96 16.80 -6.48
C LEU A 56 3.50 16.34 -6.39
N CYS A 57 2.98 16.17 -5.17
CA CYS A 57 1.71 15.56 -4.84
C CYS A 57 0.82 16.53 -4.03
N VAL A 58 0.38 17.61 -4.68
CA VAL A 58 -0.40 18.77 -4.16
C VAL A 58 -1.58 18.49 -3.21
N ASP A 59 -2.09 17.26 -3.17
CA ASP A 59 -3.22 16.87 -2.30
C ASP A 59 -2.94 15.49 -1.70
N THR A 60 -1.96 15.42 -0.79
CA THR A 60 -1.62 14.18 -0.12
C THR A 60 -2.65 13.82 0.94
N GLN A 61 -3.00 12.54 1.00
CA GLN A 61 -3.96 12.04 1.97
C GLN A 61 -3.41 12.25 3.38
N ILE A 62 -4.15 13.00 4.21
CA ILE A 62 -3.82 13.21 5.62
C ILE A 62 -3.62 11.87 6.32
N GLY A 63 -2.45 11.71 6.96
CA GLY A 63 -2.04 10.49 7.66
C GLY A 63 -1.20 9.53 6.82
N ALA A 64 -0.96 9.80 5.53
CA ALA A 64 -0.07 8.99 4.71
C ALA A 64 1.39 9.08 5.18
N GLU A 65 2.13 7.98 5.05
CA GLU A 65 3.59 7.98 5.05
C GLU A 65 4.05 8.59 3.73
N ILE A 66 4.61 9.79 3.79
CA ILE A 66 5.08 10.55 2.63
C ILE A 66 6.60 10.43 2.45
N ASP A 67 7.06 10.60 1.21
CA ASP A 67 8.48 10.73 0.89
C ASP A 67 8.96 12.20 0.83
N ASN A 68 10.18 12.43 0.34
CA ASN A 68 10.76 13.78 0.29
C ASN A 68 10.16 14.67 -0.82
N ASP A 69 9.33 14.09 -1.67
CA ASP A 69 8.67 14.74 -2.80
C ASP A 69 7.18 14.98 -2.51
N GLY A 70 6.73 14.76 -1.26
CA GLY A 70 5.34 14.93 -0.81
C GLY A 70 4.44 13.75 -1.19
N CYS A 71 4.97 12.69 -1.79
CA CYS A 71 4.12 11.63 -2.33
C CYS A 71 3.92 10.47 -1.33
N GLY A 72 2.65 10.09 -1.13
CA GLY A 72 2.27 8.99 -0.24
C GLY A 72 2.74 7.61 -0.72
N SER A 73 3.18 6.77 0.21
CA SER A 73 3.53 5.37 -0.01
C SER A 73 2.29 4.47 -0.05
N TYR A 74 2.32 3.43 -0.88
CA TYR A 74 1.23 2.46 -1.00
C TYR A 74 1.70 1.05 -0.65
N PHE A 75 0.82 0.24 -0.06
CA PHE A 75 1.02 -1.19 0.08
C PHE A 75 -0.15 -1.95 -0.53
N GLU A 76 0.13 -3.12 -1.09
CA GLU A 76 -0.92 -4.01 -1.56
C GLU A 76 -1.46 -4.84 -0.40
N SER A 77 -2.72 -4.62 -0.03
CA SER A 77 -3.42 -5.60 0.79
C SER A 77 -3.97 -6.68 -0.12
N SER A 78 -3.68 -7.95 0.20
CA SER A 78 -4.36 -9.09 -0.40
C SER A 78 -5.31 -9.74 0.60
N GLU A 79 -6.53 -9.98 0.17
CA GLU A 79 -7.50 -10.79 0.90
C GLU A 79 -7.92 -11.97 0.04
N LYS A 80 -8.05 -13.16 0.63
CA LYS A 80 -8.54 -14.36 -0.06
C LYS A 80 -9.96 -14.69 0.42
N LYS A 81 -10.84 -15.03 -0.52
CA LYS A 81 -12.19 -15.50 -0.22
C LYS A 81 -12.51 -16.78 -0.99
N GLU A 82 -13.20 -17.69 -0.33
CA GLU A 82 -13.60 -18.99 -0.90
C GLU A 82 -15.13 -19.16 -0.91
N LEU A 83 -15.61 -19.84 -1.93
CA LEU A 83 -17.00 -20.22 -2.15
C LEU A 83 -17.07 -21.75 -2.22
N HIS A 84 -18.00 -22.36 -1.50
CA HIS A 84 -18.23 -23.80 -1.55
C HIS A 84 -19.72 -24.11 -1.35
N ILE A 85 -20.38 -24.49 -2.43
CA ILE A 85 -21.83 -24.72 -2.47
C ILE A 85 -22.09 -26.17 -2.83
N LEU A 86 -22.85 -26.88 -1.98
CA LEU A 86 -23.25 -28.27 -2.22
C LEU A 86 -24.63 -28.35 -2.87
N PHE A 87 -24.83 -29.39 -3.68
CA PHE A 87 -26.06 -29.64 -4.43
C PHE A 87 -26.66 -31.01 -4.13
N ALA A 88 -27.98 -31.08 -4.17
CA ALA A 88 -28.71 -32.34 -4.14
C ALA A 88 -28.44 -33.17 -5.41
N ASN A 89 -28.77 -34.47 -5.33
CA ASN A 89 -28.60 -35.35 -6.48
C ASN A 89 -29.41 -34.87 -7.69
N ASN A 90 -28.77 -34.87 -8.86
CA ASN A 90 -29.37 -34.40 -10.12
C ASN A 90 -30.06 -33.02 -10.06
N SER A 91 -29.67 -32.16 -9.12
CA SER A 91 -30.25 -30.82 -8.93
C SER A 91 -29.23 -29.72 -9.22
N THR A 92 -29.76 -28.60 -9.68
CA THR A 92 -29.05 -27.32 -9.91
C THR A 92 -29.58 -26.21 -9.00
N GLU A 93 -30.54 -26.51 -8.13
CA GLU A 93 -31.10 -25.57 -7.17
C GLU A 93 -30.10 -25.26 -6.07
N ILE A 94 -29.96 -23.97 -5.77
CA ILE A 94 -29.09 -23.49 -4.69
C ILE A 94 -29.89 -23.54 -3.39
N ASN A 95 -29.43 -24.35 -2.43
CA ASN A 95 -30.05 -24.37 -1.11
C ASN A 95 -29.95 -22.97 -0.45
N PRO A 96 -31.04 -22.42 0.12
CA PRO A 96 -31.06 -21.10 0.75
C PRO A 96 -29.95 -20.84 1.78
N VAL A 97 -29.46 -21.90 2.45
CA VAL A 97 -28.34 -21.84 3.40
C VAL A 97 -27.08 -21.22 2.77
N PHE A 98 -26.84 -21.45 1.48
CA PHE A 98 -25.66 -20.93 0.77
C PHE A 98 -25.82 -19.50 0.25
N LEU A 99 -27.03 -18.92 0.27
CA LEU A 99 -27.26 -17.56 -0.23
C LEU A 99 -26.45 -16.51 0.55
N GLY A 100 -26.22 -16.74 1.85
CA GLY A 100 -25.35 -15.90 2.67
C GLY A 100 -23.91 -15.85 2.14
N GLN A 101 -23.37 -17.01 1.76
CA GLN A 101 -22.02 -17.11 1.21
C GLN A 101 -21.90 -16.42 -0.16
N ILE A 102 -22.93 -16.55 -1.01
CA ILE A 102 -22.99 -15.85 -2.30
C ILE A 102 -23.01 -14.33 -2.09
N ARG A 103 -23.81 -13.82 -1.15
CA ARG A 103 -23.83 -12.39 -0.81
C ARG A 103 -22.48 -11.89 -0.32
N GLN A 104 -21.79 -12.64 0.54
CA GLN A 104 -20.46 -12.29 1.01
C GLN A 104 -19.44 -12.28 -0.13
N MET A 105 -19.50 -13.25 -1.04
CA MET A 105 -18.63 -13.29 -2.22
C MET A 105 -18.91 -12.11 -3.16
N ALA A 106 -20.17 -11.75 -3.39
CA ALA A 106 -20.52 -10.57 -4.16
C ALA A 106 -20.02 -9.28 -3.51
N ALA A 107 -20.16 -9.13 -2.18
CA ALA A 107 -19.62 -7.98 -1.46
C ALA A 107 -18.08 -7.90 -1.58
N PHE A 108 -17.40 -9.04 -1.53
CA PHE A 108 -15.95 -9.12 -1.76
C PHE A 108 -15.59 -8.65 -3.18
N LEU A 109 -16.25 -9.17 -4.21
CA LEU A 109 -16.00 -8.78 -5.60
C LEU A 109 -16.34 -7.29 -5.87
N LYS A 110 -17.30 -6.71 -5.15
CA LYS A 110 -17.56 -5.26 -5.23
C LYS A 110 -16.45 -4.42 -4.61
N ARG A 111 -15.85 -4.88 -3.51
CA ARG A 111 -14.71 -4.20 -2.88
C ARG A 111 -13.46 -4.22 -3.75
N TYR A 112 -13.25 -5.30 -4.49
CA TYR A 112 -12.10 -5.50 -5.36
C TYR A 112 -12.54 -5.52 -6.82
N GLU A 113 -12.78 -4.35 -7.40
CA GLU A 113 -13.39 -4.22 -8.73
C GLU A 113 -12.58 -4.82 -9.87
N GLY A 114 -11.24 -4.83 -9.75
CA GLY A 114 -10.33 -5.42 -10.75
C GLY A 114 -10.28 -6.95 -10.74
N THR A 115 -10.94 -7.62 -9.79
CA THR A 115 -10.80 -9.06 -9.61
C THR A 115 -11.85 -9.85 -10.40
N THR A 116 -11.46 -10.95 -11.04
CA THR A 116 -12.37 -11.90 -11.69
C THR A 116 -12.49 -13.19 -10.88
N ILE A 117 -13.63 -13.87 -10.99
CA ILE A 117 -13.88 -15.16 -10.33
C ILE A 117 -14.17 -16.25 -11.37
N GLU A 118 -13.58 -17.43 -11.17
CA GLU A 118 -13.92 -18.65 -11.89
C GLU A 118 -14.72 -19.58 -10.98
N LEU A 119 -15.90 -19.98 -11.43
CA LEU A 119 -16.75 -20.94 -10.74
C LEU A 119 -16.54 -22.32 -11.36
N GLN A 120 -16.06 -23.25 -10.55
CA GLN A 120 -15.78 -24.62 -10.96
C GLN A 120 -16.90 -25.53 -10.45
N GLY A 121 -17.68 -26.10 -11.38
CA GLY A 121 -18.77 -27.00 -11.09
C GLY A 121 -18.34 -28.46 -11.19
N TYR A 122 -18.85 -29.28 -10.28
CA TYR A 122 -18.57 -30.71 -10.19
C TYR A 122 -19.86 -31.53 -10.03
N ALA A 123 -19.78 -32.80 -10.44
CA ALA A 123 -20.81 -33.81 -10.31
C ALA A 123 -20.23 -35.11 -9.73
N SER A 124 -21.10 -35.98 -9.23
CA SER A 124 -20.70 -37.32 -8.80
C SER A 124 -20.59 -38.26 -10.01
N LYS A 125 -19.74 -39.29 -9.92
CA LYS A 125 -19.57 -40.31 -10.98
C LYS A 125 -20.80 -41.14 -11.37
N VAL A 126 -21.91 -41.03 -10.63
CA VAL A 126 -23.13 -41.78 -10.92
C VAL A 126 -23.79 -41.21 -12.19
N GLY A 127 -24.00 -42.06 -13.20
CA GLY A 127 -24.69 -41.70 -14.44
C GLY A 127 -23.77 -41.56 -15.65
N ASN A 128 -24.24 -40.86 -16.67
CA ASN A 128 -23.49 -40.64 -17.91
C ASN A 128 -22.55 -39.42 -17.76
N ALA A 129 -21.30 -39.54 -18.22
CA ALA A 129 -20.28 -38.50 -18.15
C ALA A 129 -20.67 -37.19 -18.87
N GLU A 130 -21.30 -37.26 -20.05
CA GLU A 130 -21.79 -36.08 -20.78
C GLU A 130 -22.89 -35.36 -20.00
N HIS A 131 -23.80 -36.12 -19.38
CA HIS A 131 -24.83 -35.58 -18.49
C HIS A 131 -24.19 -34.91 -17.26
N ASN A 132 -23.21 -35.55 -16.64
CA ASN A 132 -22.49 -35.02 -15.49
C ASN A 132 -21.74 -33.72 -15.83
N LEU A 133 -21.09 -33.68 -17.00
CA LEU A 133 -20.43 -32.48 -17.51
C LEU A 133 -21.42 -31.34 -17.69
N LYS A 134 -22.56 -31.58 -18.35
CA LYS A 134 -23.60 -30.58 -18.52
C LYS A 134 -24.19 -30.11 -17.18
N LEU A 135 -24.50 -31.04 -16.28
CA LEU A 135 -25.05 -30.74 -14.96
C LEU A 135 -24.09 -29.88 -14.12
N SER A 136 -22.80 -30.19 -14.17
CA SER A 136 -21.77 -29.41 -13.46
C SER A 136 -21.69 -27.96 -13.96
N LYS A 137 -21.78 -27.76 -15.28
CA LYS A 137 -21.83 -26.43 -15.92
C LYS A 137 -23.12 -25.68 -15.57
N ASP A 138 -24.26 -26.37 -15.54
CA ASP A 138 -25.56 -25.79 -15.20
C ASP A 138 -25.62 -25.34 -13.72
N ARG A 139 -24.97 -26.07 -12.80
CA ARG A 139 -24.78 -25.63 -11.41
C ARG A 139 -23.95 -24.35 -11.30
N ALA A 140 -22.79 -24.30 -11.96
CA ALA A 140 -21.96 -23.11 -11.99
C ALA A 140 -22.70 -21.90 -12.61
N SER A 141 -23.52 -22.14 -13.64
CA SER A 141 -24.38 -21.11 -14.26
C SER A 141 -25.44 -20.55 -13.30
N HIS A 142 -26.07 -21.38 -12.46
CA HIS A 142 -27.00 -20.91 -11.42
C HIS A 142 -26.30 -20.03 -10.39
N VAL A 143 -25.12 -20.43 -9.92
CA VAL A 143 -24.31 -19.64 -8.98
C VAL A 143 -23.88 -18.32 -9.62
N ARG A 144 -23.48 -18.35 -10.90
CA ARG A 144 -23.18 -17.13 -11.67
C ARG A 144 -24.36 -16.19 -11.73
N ARG A 145 -25.56 -16.68 -12.03
CA ARG A 145 -26.79 -15.85 -12.03
C ARG A 145 -27.07 -15.25 -10.65
N ALA A 146 -26.86 -16.01 -9.58
CA ALA A 146 -27.01 -15.50 -8.23
C ALA A 146 -26.01 -14.37 -7.93
N LEU A 147 -24.73 -14.50 -8.34
CA LEU A 147 -23.75 -13.42 -8.21
C LEU A 147 -24.11 -12.18 -9.04
N ILE A 148 -24.57 -12.36 -10.28
CA ILE A 148 -25.01 -11.27 -11.15
C ILE A 148 -26.22 -10.54 -10.56
N SER A 149 -27.19 -11.28 -10.01
CA SER A 149 -28.35 -10.72 -9.30
C SER A 149 -27.94 -9.89 -8.07
N ASN A 150 -26.79 -10.20 -7.47
CA ASN A 150 -26.19 -9.39 -6.40
C ASN A 150 -25.37 -8.20 -6.92
N GLY A 151 -25.39 -7.89 -8.21
CA GLY A 151 -24.78 -6.71 -8.82
C GLY A 151 -23.34 -6.90 -9.29
N ILE A 152 -22.90 -8.13 -9.55
CA ILE A 152 -21.60 -8.40 -10.18
C ILE A 152 -21.73 -8.37 -11.70
N GLN A 153 -20.80 -7.70 -12.37
CA GLN A 153 -20.79 -7.64 -13.83
C GLN A 153 -20.60 -9.04 -14.43
N PRO A 154 -21.39 -9.43 -15.46
CA PRO A 154 -21.30 -10.74 -16.08
C PRO A 154 -19.91 -11.09 -16.63
N SER A 155 -19.13 -10.10 -17.06
CA SER A 155 -17.76 -10.24 -17.57
C SER A 155 -16.75 -10.68 -16.51
N ARG A 156 -17.07 -10.48 -15.22
CA ARG A 156 -16.17 -10.82 -14.10
C ARG A 156 -16.37 -12.23 -13.56
N VAL A 157 -17.34 -12.98 -14.08
CA VAL A 157 -17.72 -14.32 -13.59
C VAL A 157 -17.63 -15.34 -14.72
N ASN A 158 -16.58 -16.15 -14.67
CA ASN A 158 -16.35 -17.28 -15.57
C ASN A 158 -16.88 -18.58 -14.95
N ILE A 159 -17.24 -19.54 -15.79
CA ILE A 159 -17.72 -20.86 -15.36
C ILE A 159 -16.96 -21.96 -16.09
N VAL A 160 -16.60 -23.01 -15.34
CA VAL A 160 -16.01 -24.24 -15.87
C VAL A 160 -16.78 -25.40 -15.28
N GLY A 161 -17.20 -26.34 -16.14
CA GLY A 161 -17.80 -27.61 -15.72
C GLY A 161 -16.76 -28.71 -15.83
N HIS A 162 -16.48 -29.39 -14.71
CA HIS A 162 -15.55 -30.52 -14.67
C HIS A 162 -16.26 -31.88 -14.78
N GLY A 163 -17.59 -31.90 -14.70
CA GLY A 163 -18.34 -33.15 -14.64
C GLY A 163 -17.91 -33.99 -13.43
N ASP A 164 -17.65 -35.26 -13.66
CA ASP A 164 -17.21 -36.25 -12.68
C ASP A 164 -15.69 -36.53 -12.73
N SER A 165 -14.91 -35.74 -13.48
CA SER A 165 -13.48 -35.98 -13.71
C SER A 165 -12.63 -36.01 -12.44
N ASP A 166 -13.06 -35.33 -11.38
CA ASP A 166 -12.32 -35.21 -10.11
C ASP A 166 -12.72 -36.27 -9.08
N PHE A 167 -13.54 -37.26 -9.43
CA PHE A 167 -13.98 -38.30 -8.49
C PHE A 167 -12.87 -39.32 -8.18
N ASN A 168 -11.95 -38.95 -7.27
CA ASN A 168 -10.80 -39.77 -6.84
C ASN A 168 -10.98 -40.37 -5.43
N SER A 169 -12.22 -40.63 -5.00
CA SER A 169 -12.55 -41.12 -3.66
C SER A 169 -13.36 -42.41 -3.69
N ASP A 170 -13.47 -43.07 -2.54
CA ASP A 170 -14.26 -44.31 -2.41
C ASP A 170 -15.72 -44.12 -2.84
N ASP A 171 -16.32 -45.18 -3.35
CA ASP A 171 -17.69 -45.16 -3.88
C ASP A 171 -18.74 -45.17 -2.75
N THR A 172 -18.85 -44.05 -2.04
CA THR A 172 -19.79 -43.90 -0.93
C THR A 172 -20.79 -42.78 -1.19
N GLN A 173 -21.98 -42.91 -0.61
CA GLN A 173 -23.03 -41.89 -0.71
C GLN A 173 -22.56 -40.51 -0.19
N ILE A 174 -21.68 -40.51 0.81
CA ILE A 174 -21.07 -39.29 1.38
C ILE A 174 -20.15 -38.64 0.34
N ASN A 175 -19.26 -39.41 -0.29
CA ASN A 175 -18.35 -38.89 -1.30
C ASN A 175 -19.11 -38.36 -2.52
N HIS A 176 -20.16 -39.05 -2.97
CA HIS A 176 -21.03 -38.50 -4.00
C HIS A 176 -21.63 -37.15 -3.61
N ALA A 177 -22.01 -36.96 -2.35
CA ALA A 177 -22.53 -35.67 -1.89
C ALA A 177 -21.48 -34.56 -1.89
N LEU A 178 -20.25 -34.87 -1.47
CA LEU A 178 -19.13 -33.92 -1.46
C LEU A 178 -18.66 -33.54 -2.87
N HIS A 179 -18.84 -34.39 -3.87
CA HIS A 179 -18.48 -34.10 -5.25
C HIS A 179 -19.58 -33.37 -6.04
N ARG A 180 -20.81 -33.28 -5.50
CA ARG A 180 -21.87 -32.43 -6.06
C ARG A 180 -21.71 -31.00 -5.53
N LYS A 181 -20.75 -30.27 -6.09
CA LYS A 181 -20.39 -28.94 -5.59
C LYS A 181 -20.08 -27.92 -6.67
N VAL A 182 -20.16 -26.65 -6.30
CA VAL A 182 -19.50 -25.55 -7.02
C VAL A 182 -18.53 -24.89 -6.06
N VAL A 183 -17.28 -24.73 -6.48
CA VAL A 183 -16.24 -24.06 -5.71
C VAL A 183 -15.66 -22.89 -6.48
N ALA A 184 -15.14 -21.92 -5.74
CA ALA A 184 -14.34 -20.85 -6.29
C ALA A 184 -13.42 -20.31 -5.19
N SER A 185 -12.24 -19.87 -5.60
CA SER A 185 -11.29 -19.16 -4.74
C SER A 185 -10.86 -17.91 -5.47
N VAL A 186 -10.88 -16.79 -4.76
CA VAL A 186 -10.52 -15.49 -5.33
C VAL A 186 -9.61 -14.75 -4.37
N ALA A 187 -8.56 -14.13 -4.93
CA ALA A 187 -7.70 -13.19 -4.23
C ALA A 187 -7.95 -11.79 -4.78
N GLY A 188 -8.30 -10.87 -3.89
CA GLY A 188 -8.49 -9.45 -4.21
C GLY A 188 -7.26 -8.67 -3.82
N PHE A 189 -6.78 -7.80 -4.70
CA PHE A 189 -5.69 -6.87 -4.44
C PHE A 189 -6.24 -5.45 -4.44
N LYS A 190 -5.89 -4.67 -3.41
CA LYS A 190 -6.21 -3.25 -3.33
C LYS A 190 -4.97 -2.52 -2.84
N GLY A 191 -4.58 -1.48 -3.56
CA GLY A 191 -3.61 -0.51 -3.07
C GLY A 191 -4.24 0.27 -1.91
N ASN A 192 -3.63 0.21 -0.74
CA ASN A 192 -3.99 1.10 0.37
C ASN A 192 -2.82 2.02 0.63
N ILE A 193 -3.15 3.20 1.13
CA ILE A 193 -2.17 4.18 1.58
C ILE A 193 -1.52 3.62 2.84
N LYS A 194 -0.19 3.61 2.85
CA LYS A 194 0.58 3.26 4.02
C LYS A 194 0.48 4.45 4.96
N GLU A 195 -0.24 4.30 6.07
CA GLU A 195 -0.38 5.35 7.06
C GLU A 195 0.93 5.55 7.83
N GLU A 196 1.22 6.78 8.23
CA GLU A 196 2.35 7.12 9.09
C GLU A 196 2.24 6.43 10.46
N TRP A 197 3.39 6.15 11.08
CA TRP A 197 3.41 5.58 12.41
C TRP A 197 3.17 6.67 13.47
N HIS A 198 2.23 6.44 14.37
CA HIS A 198 1.99 7.27 15.55
C HIS A 198 1.92 6.40 16.83
N ILE A 199 1.91 7.04 18.00
CA ILE A 199 1.93 6.35 19.31
C ILE A 199 0.76 5.39 19.56
N PHE A 200 -0.27 5.42 18.72
CA PHE A 200 -1.42 4.51 18.79
C PHE A 200 -1.41 3.43 17.68
N THR A 201 -0.45 3.49 16.75
CA THR A 201 -0.29 2.51 15.67
C THR A 201 0.15 1.17 16.23
N LYS A 202 -0.64 0.12 15.98
CA LYS A 202 -0.31 -1.26 16.37
C LYS A 202 0.21 -2.03 15.17
N ILE A 203 1.49 -2.43 15.21
CA ILE A 203 2.05 -3.37 14.24
C ILE A 203 1.39 -4.74 14.48
N LYS A 204 0.67 -5.27 13.49
CA LYS A 204 0.18 -6.65 13.55
C LYS A 204 1.40 -7.58 13.53
N LYS A 205 1.54 -8.41 14.57
CA LYS A 205 2.53 -9.48 14.64
C LYS A 205 2.22 -10.59 13.65
#